data_AF-Q9L2X0-F1
#
_entry.id   AF-Q9L2X0-F1
#
_cell.length_a   1.000
_cell.length_b   1.000
_cell.length_c   1.000
_cell.angle_alpha   90.00
_cell.angle_beta   90.00
_cell.angle_gamma   90.00
#
_symmetry.space_group_name_H-M   'P 1'
#
loop_
_entity.id
_entity.type
_entity.pdbx_description
1 polymer ?
#
loop_
_entity_poly.entity_id
_entity_poly.type
_entity_poly.pdbx_seq_one_letter_code
_entity_poly.pdbx_strand_id
1 'polypeptide(L)'
;QLLVPYIFEFPADDALRLKERMTHLEEVGVFLAEYGENQFILREHPIWMAEEEIESGIYEMCDMLLLTKEVSIKKYRAELAIMMSCKRSIKANHRIDDHSARQLLYQLSQCDNPYNC
;
A
#
# COMPACT_ATOMS: atom_id res chain seq x y z
N GLN A 1 13.79 0.57 13.38
CA GLN A 1 15.01 0.28 12.59
C GLN A 1 14.82 -1.11 12.02
N LEU A 2 14.66 -1.25 10.71
CA LEU A 2 14.49 -2.56 10.05
C LEU A 2 15.80 -3.35 10.17
N LEU A 3 15.71 -4.62 10.56
CA LEU A 3 16.85 -5.52 10.77
C LEU A 3 17.45 -6.02 9.45
N VAL A 4 16.68 -5.96 8.35
CA VAL A 4 17.08 -6.34 7.00
C VAL A 4 16.58 -5.28 6.01
N PRO A 5 17.42 -4.76 5.10
CA PRO A 5 16.98 -3.83 4.08
C PRO A 5 16.15 -4.55 3.02
N TYR A 6 14.94 -4.06 2.74
CA TYR A 6 14.18 -4.51 1.57
C TYR A 6 14.77 -3.86 0.32
N ILE A 7 15.20 -4.69 -0.62
CA ILE A 7 15.72 -4.27 -1.92
C ILE A 7 14.78 -4.81 -2.99
N PHE A 8 14.35 -3.94 -3.89
CA PHE A 8 13.44 -4.22 -4.98
C PHE A 8 14.17 -4.04 -6.30
N GLU A 9 14.05 -5.02 -7.18
CA GLU A 9 14.67 -4.99 -8.51
C GLU A 9 13.59 -4.96 -9.58
N PHE A 10 13.78 -4.10 -10.59
CA PHE A 10 12.84 -3.92 -11.68
C PHE A 10 13.55 -4.04 -13.04
N PRO A 11 12.83 -4.37 -14.12
CA PRO A 11 13.34 -4.21 -15.48
C PRO A 11 13.79 -2.77 -15.74
N ALA A 12 14.78 -2.57 -16.60
CA ALA A 12 15.37 -1.24 -16.85
C ALA A 12 14.33 -0.19 -17.27
N ASP A 13 13.40 -0.56 -18.16
CA ASP A 13 12.30 0.32 -18.58
C ASP A 13 11.38 0.70 -17.41
N ASP A 14 11.06 -0.24 -16.53
CA ASP A 14 10.19 -0.01 -15.38
C ASP A 14 10.89 0.82 -14.30
N ALA A 15 12.16 0.53 -14.03
CA ALA A 15 12.98 1.31 -13.11
C ALA A 15 13.07 2.78 -13.55
N LEU A 16 13.25 3.04 -14.85
CA LEU A 16 13.27 4.40 -15.39
C LEU A 16 11.93 5.11 -15.17
N ARG A 17 10.81 4.44 -15.46
CA ARG A 17 9.47 5.00 -15.27
C ARG A 17 9.09 5.19 -13.80
N LEU A 18 9.58 4.32 -12.92
CA LEU A 18 9.41 4.46 -11.47
C LEU A 18 10.17 5.66 -10.93
N LYS A 19 11.42 5.89 -11.39
CA LYS A 19 12.22 7.05 -11.00
C LYS A 19 11.50 8.38 -11.24
N GLU A 20 10.83 8.51 -12.39
CA GLU A 20 10.06 9.71 -12.73
C GLU A 20 8.83 9.93 -11.86
N ARG A 21 8.39 8.89 -11.14
CA ARG A 21 7.11 8.83 -10.40
C ARG A 21 7.27 8.54 -8.91
N MET A 22 8.50 8.55 -8.38
CA MET A 22 8.76 8.21 -6.96
C MET A 22 8.05 9.15 -5.99
N THR A 23 7.88 10.42 -6.37
CA THR A 23 7.14 11.40 -5.55
C THR A 23 5.72 10.94 -5.20
N HIS A 24 5.06 10.15 -6.06
CA HIS A 24 3.74 9.61 -5.76
C HIS A 24 3.77 8.53 -4.67
N LEU A 25 4.86 7.76 -4.57
CA LEU A 25 5.07 6.80 -3.47
C LEU A 25 5.35 7.55 -2.16
N GLU A 26 6.14 8.62 -2.22
CA GLU A 26 6.46 9.44 -1.04
C GLU A 26 5.21 10.06 -0.42
N GLU A 27 4.27 10.54 -1.25
CA GLU A 27 2.99 11.11 -0.79
C GLU A 27 2.10 10.13 -0.02
N VAL A 28 2.30 8.83 -0.20
CA VAL A 28 1.59 7.77 0.53
C VAL A 28 2.44 7.15 1.64
N GLY A 29 3.60 7.74 1.91
CA GLY A 29 4.51 7.37 3.00
C GLY A 29 5.45 6.22 2.65
N VAL A 30 5.63 5.90 1.37
CA VAL A 30 6.59 4.90 0.89
C VAL A 30 7.80 5.61 0.29
N PHE A 31 8.96 5.42 0.90
CA PHE A 31 10.20 6.06 0.49
C PHE A 31 11.17 5.02 -0.04
N LEU A 32 11.22 4.92 -1.37
CA LEU A 32 12.23 4.14 -2.08
C LEU A 32 13.39 5.06 -2.44
N ALA A 33 14.62 4.56 -2.34
CA ALA A 33 15.82 5.25 -2.78
C ALA A 33 16.60 4.38 -3.76
N GLU A 34 17.30 4.98 -4.71
CA GLU A 34 18.18 4.22 -5.59
C GLU A 34 19.31 3.55 -4.79
N TYR A 35 19.55 2.26 -5.06
CA TYR A 35 20.59 1.46 -4.41
C TYR A 35 21.62 0.90 -5.41
N GLY A 36 21.18 0.63 -6.64
CA GLY A 36 22.01 0.08 -7.70
C GLY A 36 21.35 0.24 -9.07
N GLU A 37 21.87 -0.47 -10.07
CA GLU A 37 21.29 -0.47 -11.40
C GLU A 37 19.92 -1.14 -11.38
N ASN A 38 18.87 -0.38 -11.67
CA ASN A 38 17.47 -0.81 -11.63
C ASN A 38 17.00 -1.36 -10.27
N GLN A 39 17.70 -1.00 -9.19
CA GLN A 39 17.41 -1.45 -7.84
C GLN A 39 17.10 -0.29 -6.89
N PHE A 40 16.08 -0.49 -6.05
CA PHE A 40 15.65 0.46 -5.04
C PHE A 40 15.67 -0.17 -3.64
N ILE A 41 16.09 0.60 -2.65
CA ILE A 41 16.04 0.23 -1.24
C ILE A 41 14.90 0.97 -0.55
N LEU A 42 14.12 0.25 0.26
CA LEU A 42 13.10 0.85 1.11
C LEU A 42 13.75 1.53 2.32
N ARG A 43 13.51 2.84 2.45
CA ARG A 43 13.96 3.64 3.59
C ARG A 43 12.90 3.72 4.66
N GLU A 44 11.68 4.03 4.24
CA GLU A 44 10.54 4.25 5.12
C GLU A 44 9.28 3.72 4.45
N HIS A 45 8.38 3.19 5.27
CA HIS A 45 7.05 2.78 4.86
C HIS A 45 6.04 3.20 5.93
N PRO A 46 4.74 3.26 5.61
CA PRO A 46 3.74 3.67 6.57
C PRO A 46 3.65 2.69 7.75
N ILE A 47 3.44 3.22 8.96
CA ILE A 47 3.32 2.42 10.19
C ILE A 47 2.18 1.40 10.16
N TRP A 48 1.18 1.65 9.32
CA TRP A 48 0.05 0.74 9.24
C TRP A 48 0.47 -0.55 8.54
N MET A 49 1.39 -0.55 7.56
CA MET A 49 1.79 -1.72 6.78
C MET A 49 2.47 -2.78 7.65
N ALA A 50 1.91 -3.99 7.70
CA ALA A 50 2.46 -5.09 8.50
C ALA A 50 3.72 -5.65 7.83
N GLU A 51 4.67 -6.18 8.61
CA GLU A 51 6.00 -6.59 8.11
C GLU A 51 5.91 -7.67 7.03
N GLU A 52 4.97 -8.60 7.19
CA GLU A 52 4.66 -9.65 6.23
C GLU A 52 4.03 -9.14 4.93
N GLU A 53 3.46 -7.93 4.94
CA GLU A 53 2.82 -7.31 3.78
C GLU A 53 3.77 -6.41 3.00
N ILE A 54 4.90 -5.96 3.60
CA ILE A 54 5.78 -4.93 3.02
C ILE A 54 6.19 -5.27 1.59
N GLU A 55 6.83 -6.42 1.39
CA GLU A 55 7.38 -6.78 0.09
C GLU A 55 6.29 -6.82 -1.00
N SER A 56 5.22 -7.58 -0.75
CA SER A 56 4.09 -7.68 -1.69
C SER A 56 3.38 -6.35 -1.92
N GLY A 57 3.22 -5.54 -0.86
CA GLY A 57 2.57 -4.24 -0.92
C GLY A 57 3.35 -3.28 -1.78
N ILE A 58 4.66 -3.16 -1.57
CA ILE A 58 5.50 -2.27 -2.37
C ILE A 58 5.51 -2.69 -3.85
N TYR A 59 5.61 -3.98 -4.18
CA TYR A 59 5.52 -4.43 -5.57
C TYR A 59 4.18 -4.06 -6.22
N GLU A 60 3.06 -4.32 -5.55
CA GLU A 60 1.73 -3.94 -6.07
C GLU A 60 1.59 -2.42 -6.25
N MET A 61 2.16 -1.62 -5.33
CA MET A 61 2.16 -0.17 -5.43
C MET A 61 2.94 0.33 -6.64
N CYS A 62 4.12 -0.26 -6.90
CA CYS A 62 4.93 0.02 -8.08
C CYS A 62 4.23 -0.42 -9.37
N ASP A 63 3.62 -1.59 -9.40
CA ASP A 63 2.87 -2.10 -10.55
C ASP A 63 1.70 -1.17 -10.90
N MET A 64 0.92 -0.72 -9.92
CA MET A 64 -0.16 0.23 -10.16
C MET A 64 0.35 1.54 -10.77
N LEU A 65 1.51 2.04 -10.30
CA LEU A 65 2.15 3.24 -10.85
C LEU A 65 2.64 3.05 -12.28
N LEU A 66 3.11 1.85 -12.63
CA LEU A 66 3.60 1.49 -13.95
C LEU A 66 2.47 1.27 -14.97
N LEU A 67 1.35 0.68 -14.52
CA LEU A 67 0.17 0.40 -15.34
C LEU A 67 -0.64 1.66 -15.65
N THR A 68 -0.65 2.64 -14.74
CA THR A 68 -1.47 3.83 -14.88
C THR A 68 -0.82 4.85 -15.84
N LYS A 69 -1.46 5.15 -16.98
CA LYS A 69 -0.94 6.11 -17.97
C LYS A 69 -0.98 7.57 -17.48
N GLU A 70 -2.04 7.94 -16.78
CA GLU A 70 -2.26 9.28 -16.21
C GLU A 70 -2.34 9.17 -14.68
N VAL A 71 -1.29 9.59 -13.98
CA VAL A 71 -1.24 9.48 -12.52
C VAL A 71 -1.89 10.72 -11.91
N SER A 72 -3.21 10.70 -11.79
CA SER A 72 -3.88 11.57 -10.82
C SER A 72 -3.63 11.00 -9.43
N ILE A 73 -2.91 11.76 -8.59
CA ILE A 73 -2.65 11.42 -7.18
C ILE A 73 -3.92 11.02 -6.44
N LYS A 74 -5.05 11.70 -6.72
CA LYS A 74 -6.34 11.38 -6.10
C LYS A 74 -6.80 9.97 -6.46
N LYS A 75 -6.63 9.57 -7.72
CA LYS A 75 -7.00 8.24 -8.20
C LYS A 75 -6.09 7.17 -7.60
N TYR A 76 -4.78 7.44 -7.58
CA TYR A 76 -3.80 6.55 -6.97
C TYR A 76 -4.07 6.30 -5.47
N ARG A 77 -4.32 7.37 -4.70
CA ARG A 77 -4.69 7.27 -3.28
C ARG A 77 -5.98 6.48 -3.06
N ALA A 78 -6.97 6.63 -3.93
CA ALA A 78 -8.22 5.88 -3.86
C ALA A 78 -7.98 4.38 -4.14
N GLU A 79 -7.23 4.04 -5.19
CA GLU A 79 -6.89 2.65 -5.54
C GLU A 79 -6.09 1.95 -4.44
N LEU A 80 -5.13 2.67 -3.85
CA LEU A 80 -4.39 2.20 -2.68
C LEU A 80 -5.28 1.97 -1.47
N ALA A 81 -6.16 2.91 -1.14
CA ALA A 81 -7.07 2.76 -0.02
C ALA A 81 -7.96 1.51 -0.20
N ILE A 82 -8.48 1.28 -1.41
CA ILE A 82 -9.25 0.10 -1.77
C ILE A 82 -8.43 -1.18 -1.54
N MET A 83 -7.19 -1.23 -2.07
CA MET A 83 -6.31 -2.39 -1.91
C MET A 83 -6.05 -2.70 -0.43
N MET A 84 -5.70 -1.69 0.36
CA MET A 84 -5.37 -1.86 1.77
C MET A 84 -6.58 -2.28 2.61
N SER A 85 -7.77 -1.72 2.33
CA SER A 85 -9.02 -2.14 2.97
C SER A 85 -9.33 -3.62 2.69
N CYS A 86 -9.12 -4.09 1.46
CA CYS A 86 -9.33 -5.49 1.10
C CYS A 86 -8.38 -6.44 1.83
N LYS A 87 -7.09 -6.09 1.95
CA LYS A 87 -6.09 -6.93 2.64
C LYS A 87 -6.40 -7.09 4.13
N ARG A 88 -6.89 -6.02 4.78
CA ARG A 88 -7.16 -5.99 6.23
C ARG A 88 -8.58 -6.33 6.64
N SER A 89 -9.48 -6.46 5.67
CA SER A 89 -10.88 -6.80 5.94
C SER A 89 -11.02 -8.08 6.77
N ILE A 90 -12.00 -8.09 7.67
CA ILE A 90 -12.45 -9.32 8.34
C ILE A 90 -13.16 -10.17 7.28
N LYS A 91 -12.50 -11.25 6.85
CA LYS A 91 -12.96 -12.13 5.76
C LYS A 91 -13.89 -13.23 6.28
N ALA A 92 -14.58 -13.90 5.34
CA ALA A 92 -15.41 -15.07 5.63
C ALA A 92 -14.62 -16.10 6.47
N ASN A 93 -15.25 -16.64 7.52
CA ASN A 93 -14.68 -17.53 8.54
C ASN A 93 -13.78 -16.92 9.63
N HIS A 94 -13.59 -15.59 9.66
CA HIS A 94 -12.94 -14.96 10.81
C HIS A 94 -13.94 -14.87 11.98
N ARG A 95 -13.78 -15.73 12.99
CA ARG A 95 -14.64 -15.71 14.20
C ARG A 95 -14.28 -14.51 15.06
N ILE A 96 -15.27 -13.69 15.36
CA ILE A 96 -15.18 -12.57 16.30
C ILE A 96 -16.12 -12.82 17.48
N ASP A 97 -15.75 -12.31 18.65
CA ASP A 97 -16.59 -12.37 19.85
C ASP A 97 -17.63 -11.24 19.87
N ASP A 98 -18.60 -11.32 20.78
CA ASP A 98 -19.72 -10.39 20.87
C ASP A 98 -19.27 -8.93 21.10
N HIS A 99 -18.19 -8.73 21.86
CA HIS A 99 -17.66 -7.39 22.11
C HIS A 99 -17.06 -6.79 20.84
N SER A 100 -16.21 -7.54 20.14
CA SER A 100 -15.63 -7.14 18.86
C SER A 100 -16.70 -6.88 17.79
N ALA A 101 -17.75 -7.70 17.74
CA ALA A 101 -18.87 -7.51 16.81
C ALA A 101 -19.61 -6.18 17.05
N ARG A 102 -19.89 -5.84 18.31
CA ARG A 102 -20.51 -4.55 18.67
C ARG A 102 -19.61 -3.38 18.34
N GLN A 103 -18.30 -3.51 18.59
CA GLN A 103 -17.34 -2.48 18.27
C GLN A 103 -17.25 -2.23 16.76
N LEU A 104 -17.31 -3.29 15.94
CA LEU A 104 -17.36 -3.16 14.48
C LEU A 104 -18.61 -2.43 14.01
N LEU A 105 -19.79 -2.75 14.55
CA LEU A 105 -21.03 -2.03 14.23
C LEU A 105 -20.95 -0.55 14.63
N TYR A 106 -20.34 -0.26 15.77
CA TYR A 106 -20.08 1.12 16.18
C TYR A 106 -19.13 1.83 15.21
N GLN A 107 -18.00 1.21 14.85
CA GLN A 107 -17.05 1.77 13.88
C GLN A 107 -17.69 1.99 12.52
N LEU A 108 -18.50 1.05 12.03
CA LEU A 108 -19.25 1.18 10.78
C LEU A 108 -20.16 2.41 10.82
N SER A 109 -20.86 2.65 11.94
CA SER A 109 -21.73 3.82 12.09
C SER A 109 -21.00 5.17 12.04
N GLN A 110 -19.68 5.18 12.23
CA GLN A 110 -18.85 6.39 12.15
C GLN A 110 -18.24 6.62 10.76
N CYS A 111 -18.41 5.67 9.82
CA CYS A 111 -17.97 5.85 8.43
C CYS A 111 -18.88 6.83 7.68
N ASP A 112 -18.32 7.56 6.71
CA ASP A 112 -19.07 8.51 5.88
C ASP A 112 -20.19 7.83 5.05
N ASN A 113 -20.01 6.55 4.68
CA ASN A 113 -20.97 5.76 3.92
C ASN A 113 -21.13 4.35 4.50
N PRO A 114 -21.89 4.18 5.60
CA PRO A 114 -21.97 2.92 6.35
C PRO A 114 -22.72 1.79 5.63
N TYR A 115 -23.33 2.07 4.48
CA TYR A 115 -24.19 1.13 3.75
C TYR A 115 -23.62 0.70 2.39
N ASN A 116 -22.48 1.25 1.96
CA ASN A 116 -21.83 0.86 0.71
C ASN A 116 -20.33 0.70 0.94
N CYS A 117 -19.75 -0.33 0.33
CA CYS A 117 -18.31 -0.49 0.24
C CYS A 117 -17.71 0.27 -0.96
#